data_AF-A0A971ST83-F1
#
_entry.id   AF-A0A971ST83-F1
#
_cell.length_a   1.000
_cell.length_b   1.000
_cell.length_c   1.000
_cell.angle_alpha   90.00
_cell.angle_beta   90.00
_cell.angle_gamma   90.00
#
_symmetry.space_group_name_H-M   'P 1'
#
loop_
_entity.id
_entity.type
_entity.pdbx_description
1 polymer ?
#
loop_
_entity_poly.entity_id
_entity_poly.type
_entity_poly.pdbx_seq_one_letter_code
_entity_poly.pdbx_strand_id
1 'polypeptide(L)'
;MEEIILRNGVKLVVEDKTAVLTADLYMIHLTFTTIVELDDADAELKRFVGGDRATLTRELKRPAVHEREKDAVRDAMKESFLATNLPYMERPKFVGRFKAKLLKDFQEEEEKKKRSHG
;
A
#
# COMPACT_ATOMS: atom_id res chain seq x y z
N MET A 1 -12.48 -2.92 7.45
CA MET A 1 -11.60 -3.31 6.34
C MET A 1 -12.42 -3.29 5.07
N GLU A 2 -11.92 -2.66 4.03
CA GLU A 2 -12.58 -2.53 2.73
C GLU A 2 -11.67 -3.06 1.63
N GLU A 3 -12.24 -3.74 0.64
CA GLU A 3 -11.50 -4.33 -0.46
C GLU A 3 -12.03 -3.81 -1.79
N ILE A 4 -11.12 -3.36 -2.65
CA ILE A 4 -11.41 -2.87 -3.99
C ILE A 4 -10.64 -3.75 -4.98
N ILE A 5 -11.37 -4.43 -5.86
CA ILE A 5 -10.78 -5.24 -6.94
C ILE A 5 -10.82 -4.42 -8.23
N LEU A 6 -9.64 -4.18 -8.80
CA LEU A 6 -9.48 -3.43 -10.03
C LEU A 6 -9.62 -4.35 -11.24
N ARG A 7 -9.97 -3.76 -12.40
CA ARG A 7 -10.22 -4.50 -13.65
C ARG A 7 -9.00 -5.29 -14.15
N ASN A 8 -7.80 -4.91 -13.75
CA ASN A 8 -6.55 -5.59 -14.09
C ASN A 8 -6.11 -6.63 -13.04
N GLY A 9 -7.00 -7.00 -12.11
CA GLY A 9 -6.74 -8.02 -11.08
C GLY A 9 -5.98 -7.53 -9.86
N VAL A 10 -5.61 -6.24 -9.80
CA VAL A 10 -5.01 -5.65 -8.59
C VAL A 10 -6.05 -5.58 -7.49
N LYS A 11 -5.70 -6.03 -6.29
CA LYS A 11 -6.53 -5.87 -5.09
C LYS A 11 -5.96 -4.76 -4.22
N LEU A 12 -6.79 -3.79 -3.86
CA LEU A 12 -6.46 -2.73 -2.90
C LEU A 12 -7.26 -2.98 -1.62
N VAL A 13 -6.57 -3.20 -0.52
CA VAL A 13 -7.17 -3.31 0.82
C VAL A 13 -6.97 -2.01 1.57
N VAL A 14 -8.07 -1.43 2.04
CA VAL A 14 -8.07 -0.23 2.88
C VAL A 14 -8.43 -0.64 4.30
N GLU A 15 -7.55 -0.35 5.27
CA GLU A 15 -7.85 -0.52 6.69
C GLU A 15 -7.83 0.83 7.39
N ASP A 16 -8.83 1.04 8.24
CA ASP A 16 -8.86 2.16 9.17
C ASP A 16 -8.35 1.68 10.53
N LYS A 17 -7.22 2.22 10.95
CA LYS A 17 -6.55 1.99 12.23
C LYS A 17 -6.58 3.25 13.10
N THR A 18 -7.55 4.13 12.86
CA THR A 18 -7.75 5.36 13.63
C THR A 18 -7.88 5.02 15.11
N ALA A 19 -7.13 5.75 15.94
CA ALA A 19 -7.06 5.53 17.37
C ALA A 19 -7.25 6.85 18.13
N VAL A 20 -7.80 6.77 19.33
CA VAL A 20 -7.85 7.91 20.26
C VAL A 20 -6.43 8.22 20.74
N LEU A 21 -6.05 9.49 20.76
CA LEU A 21 -4.81 9.96 21.37
C LEU A 21 -5.06 10.40 22.81
N THR A 22 -5.98 11.35 23.00
CA THR A 22 -6.37 11.89 24.32
C THR A 22 -7.66 12.67 24.20
N ALA A 23 -8.56 12.54 25.18
CA ALA A 23 -9.87 13.21 25.20
C ALA A 23 -10.54 13.19 23.82
N ASP A 24 -10.72 14.37 23.22
CA ASP A 24 -11.42 14.55 21.95
C ASP A 24 -10.48 14.52 20.73
N LEU A 25 -9.21 14.13 20.91
CA LEU A 25 -8.20 14.08 19.85
C LEU A 25 -7.94 12.66 19.39
N TYR A 26 -7.96 12.48 18.06
CA TYR A 26 -7.75 11.22 17.37
C TYR A 26 -6.51 11.28 16.46
N MET A 27 -5.87 10.13 16.28
CA MET A 27 -4.92 9.85 15.21
C MET A 27 -5.68 9.13 14.11
N ILE A 28 -5.95 9.83 13.01
CA ILE A 28 -6.45 9.17 11.80
C ILE A 28 -5.30 8.36 11.21
N HIS A 29 -5.53 7.08 10.96
CA HIS A 29 -4.52 6.19 10.40
C HIS A 29 -5.16 5.25 9.38
N LEU A 30 -4.91 5.49 8.10
CA LEU A 30 -5.37 4.65 7.00
C LEU A 30 -4.19 3.87 6.42
N THR A 31 -4.37 2.56 6.25
CA THR A 31 -3.43 1.71 5.52
C THR A 31 -4.03 1.29 4.19
N PHE A 32 -3.24 1.39 3.13
CA PHE A 32 -3.59 1.05 1.77
C PHE A 32 -2.63 -0.03 1.29
N THR A 33 -3.09 -1.28 1.24
CA THR A 33 -2.28 -2.42 0.83
C THR A 33 -2.66 -2.80 -0.60
N THR A 34 -1.72 -2.58 -1.52
CA THR A 34 -1.82 -3.06 -2.91
C THR A 34 -1.33 -4.50 -2.96
N ILE A 35 -2.11 -5.39 -3.56
CA ILE A 35 -1.83 -6.81 -3.71
C ILE A 35 -1.91 -7.17 -5.19
N VAL A 36 -0.88 -7.86 -5.67
CA VAL A 36 -0.77 -8.36 -7.03
C VAL A 36 -0.38 -9.83 -7.00
N GLU A 37 -1.12 -10.67 -7.71
CA GLU A 37 -0.82 -12.09 -7.86
C GLU A 37 0.43 -12.30 -8.74
N LEU A 38 1.25 -13.27 -8.35
CA LEU A 38 2.50 -13.64 -9.00
C LEU A 38 2.33 -14.99 -9.70
N ASP A 39 2.77 -15.06 -10.95
CA ASP A 39 2.74 -16.27 -11.75
C ASP A 39 4.15 -16.87 -11.90
N ASP A 40 4.28 -17.93 -12.69
CA ASP A 40 5.55 -18.64 -12.87
C ASP A 40 6.63 -17.77 -13.53
N ALA A 41 6.25 -16.73 -14.29
CA ALA A 41 7.19 -15.79 -14.87
C ALA A 41 7.82 -14.87 -13.82
N ASP A 42 7.21 -14.77 -12.63
CA ASP A 42 7.69 -13.93 -11.51
C ASP A 42 8.59 -14.69 -10.52
N ALA A 43 9.17 -15.82 -10.93
CA ALA A 43 9.95 -16.70 -10.06
C ALA A 43 11.03 -15.98 -9.25
N GLU A 44 11.67 -14.96 -9.81
CA GLU A 44 12.67 -14.16 -9.09
C GLU A 44 12.04 -13.33 -7.97
N LEU A 45 10.94 -12.63 -8.25
CA LEU A 45 10.22 -11.84 -7.24
C LEU A 45 9.62 -12.74 -6.15
N LYS A 46 9.11 -13.92 -6.52
CA LYS A 46 8.62 -14.93 -5.56
C LYS A 46 9.68 -15.34 -4.54
N ARG A 47 10.97 -15.41 -4.93
CA ARG A 47 12.08 -15.72 -4.00
C ARG A 47 12.27 -14.65 -2.93
N PHE A 48 12.04 -13.39 -3.26
CA PHE A 48 12.13 -12.29 -2.29
C PHE A 48 10.91 -12.21 -1.39
N VAL A 49 9.71 -12.38 -1.96
CA VAL A 49 8.45 -12.20 -1.23
C VAL A 49 8.05 -13.44 -0.42
N GLY A 50 8.53 -14.63 -0.82
CA GLY A 50 8.25 -15.89 -0.13
C GLY A 50 6.83 -16.44 -0.37
N GLY A 51 6.18 -16.07 -1.48
CA GLY A 51 4.84 -16.54 -1.80
C GLY A 51 4.34 -16.04 -3.16
N ASP A 52 3.06 -16.29 -3.45
CA ASP A 52 2.43 -15.99 -4.75
C ASP A 52 1.82 -14.59 -4.83
N ARG A 53 2.06 -13.72 -3.85
CA ARG A 53 1.47 -12.37 -3.80
C ARG A 53 2.52 -11.33 -3.47
N ALA A 54 2.67 -10.36 -4.36
CA ALA A 54 3.43 -9.15 -4.07
C ALA A 54 2.54 -8.12 -3.39
N THR A 55 2.99 -7.63 -2.23
CA THR A 55 2.25 -6.65 -1.43
C THR A 55 3.04 -5.38 -1.23
N LEU A 56 2.39 -4.23 -1.34
CA LEU A 56 2.95 -2.94 -0.95
C LEU A 56 1.93 -2.17 -0.12
N THR A 57 2.30 -1.85 1.13
CA THR A 57 1.47 -1.07 2.04
C THR A 57 1.94 0.38 2.08
N ARG A 58 0.98 1.30 1.97
CA ARG A 58 1.18 2.74 2.21
C ARG A 58 0.33 3.18 3.39
N GLU A 59 0.88 4.00 4.25
CA GLU A 59 0.18 4.53 5.41
C GLU A 59 -0.06 6.03 5.23
N LEU A 60 -1.27 6.48 5.53
CA LEU A 60 -1.59 7.90 5.69
C LEU A 60 -2.01 8.12 7.14
N LYS A 61 -1.29 9.02 7.82
CA LYS A 61 -1.51 9.35 9.22
C LYS A 61 -1.77 10.84 9.37
N ARG A 62 -2.75 11.19 10.20
CA ARG A 62 -3.00 12.56 10.61
C ARG A 62 -3.29 12.62 12.11
N PRO A 63 -2.34 13.12 12.91
CA PRO A 63 -2.52 13.23 14.35
C PRO A 63 -3.42 14.41 14.74
N ALA A 64 -3.86 14.41 15.99
CA ALA A 64 -4.53 15.53 16.66
C ALA A 64 -5.78 16.05 15.92
N VAL A 65 -6.57 15.15 15.34
CA VAL A 65 -7.86 15.49 14.73
C VAL A 65 -8.93 15.52 15.80
N HIS A 66 -9.68 16.61 15.89
CA HIS A 66 -10.78 16.73 16.85
C HIS A 66 -11.91 15.75 16.49
N GLU A 67 -12.57 15.17 17.49
CA GLU A 67 -13.67 14.22 17.34
C GLU A 67 -14.75 14.68 16.35
N ARG A 68 -15.13 15.97 16.42
CA ARG A 68 -16.12 16.61 15.54
C ARG A 68 -15.73 16.58 14.06
N GLU A 69 -14.43 16.51 13.76
CA GLU A 69 -13.89 16.50 12.39
C GLU A 69 -13.38 15.12 11.98
N LYS A 70 -13.31 14.17 12.91
CA LYS A 70 -12.67 12.86 12.74
C LYS A 70 -13.11 12.14 11.47
N ASP A 71 -14.42 11.97 11.31
CA ASP A 71 -14.99 11.22 10.18
C ASP A 71 -14.80 11.98 8.86
N ALA A 72 -15.04 13.30 8.85
CA ALA A 72 -14.83 14.13 7.67
C ALA A 72 -13.38 14.12 7.18
N VAL A 73 -12.42 14.21 8.10
CA VAL A 73 -10.98 14.17 7.78
C VAL A 73 -10.57 12.78 7.30
N ARG A 74 -11.03 11.71 7.96
CA ARG A 74 -10.79 10.33 7.53
C ARG A 74 -11.29 10.10 6.11
N ASP A 75 -12.53 10.47 5.84
CA ASP A 75 -13.18 10.21 4.56
C ASP A 75 -12.51 11.03 3.44
N ALA A 76 -12.21 12.31 3.69
CA ALA A 76 -11.46 13.14 2.75
C ALA A 76 -10.05 12.58 2.45
N MET A 77 -9.35 12.07 3.46
CA MET A 77 -8.04 11.42 3.26
C MET A 77 -8.15 10.17 2.40
N LYS A 78 -9.15 9.32 2.67
CA LYS A 78 -9.41 8.11 1.89
C LYS A 78 -9.76 8.46 0.44
N GLU A 79 -10.72 9.34 0.24
CA GLU A 79 -11.19 9.77 -1.09
C GLU A 79 -10.07 10.40 -1.90
N SER A 80 -9.27 11.28 -1.28
CA SER A 80 -8.11 11.90 -1.94
C SER A 80 -7.10 10.86 -2.42
N PHE A 81 -6.79 9.85 -1.59
CA PHE A 81 -5.91 8.76 -2.00
C PHE A 81 -6.50 7.97 -3.17
N LEU A 82 -7.77 7.56 -3.07
CA LEU A 82 -8.43 6.75 -4.09
C LEU A 82 -8.53 7.51 -5.41
N ALA A 83 -9.00 8.76 -5.40
CA ALA A 83 -9.15 9.58 -6.59
C ALA A 83 -7.81 9.80 -7.32
N THR A 84 -6.71 9.92 -6.56
CA THR A 84 -5.38 10.13 -7.13
C THR A 84 -4.76 8.85 -7.67
N ASN A 85 -4.91 7.73 -6.96
CA ASN A 85 -4.15 6.50 -7.25
C ASN A 85 -4.94 5.49 -8.10
N LEU A 86 -6.25 5.34 -7.89
CA LEU A 86 -7.04 4.33 -8.61
C LEU A 86 -6.92 4.43 -10.14
N PRO A 87 -7.03 5.61 -10.78
CA PRO A 87 -6.93 5.70 -12.24
C PRO A 87 -5.57 5.26 -12.79
N TYR A 88 -4.51 5.38 -12.01
CA TYR A 88 -3.19 4.89 -12.35
C TYR A 88 -3.08 3.38 -12.13
N MET A 89 -3.61 2.90 -11.00
CA MET A 89 -3.57 1.49 -10.60
C MET A 89 -4.39 0.59 -11.51
N GLU A 90 -5.51 1.08 -12.07
CA GLU A 90 -6.37 0.32 -12.99
C GLU A 90 -5.75 0.12 -14.38
N ARG A 91 -4.65 0.81 -14.71
CA ARG A 91 -4.04 0.72 -16.03
C ARG A 91 -3.54 -0.71 -16.30
N PRO A 92 -3.67 -1.24 -17.54
CA PRO A 92 -3.22 -2.60 -17.86
C PRO A 92 -1.73 -2.85 -17.56
N LYS A 93 -0.88 -1.84 -17.80
CA LYS A 93 0.57 -1.93 -17.56
C LYS A 93 0.98 -1.73 -16.10
N PHE A 94 0.06 -1.41 -15.20
CA PHE A 94 0.37 -1.15 -13.80
C PHE A 94 0.98 -2.39 -13.13
N VAL A 95 0.36 -3.55 -13.30
CA VAL A 95 0.80 -4.84 -12.72
C VAL A 95 2.27 -5.12 -13.04
N GLY A 96 2.64 -5.09 -14.32
CA GLY A 96 4.03 -5.33 -14.73
C GLY A 96 5.01 -4.30 -14.17
N ARG A 97 4.64 -3.01 -14.17
CA ARG A 97 5.47 -1.94 -13.59
C ARG A 97 5.64 -2.08 -12.08
N PHE A 98 4.59 -2.50 -11.39
CA PHE A 98 4.59 -2.71 -9.95
C PHE A 98 5.55 -3.86 -9.58
N LYS A 99 5.42 -5.02 -10.25
CA LYS A 99 6.31 -6.17 -10.05
C LYS A 99 7.76 -5.82 -10.34
N ALA A 100 8.03 -5.16 -11.47
CA ALA A 100 9.39 -4.75 -11.84
C ALA A 100 10.01 -3.76 -10.84
N LYS A 101 9.21 -2.80 -10.34
CA LYS A 101 9.66 -1.86 -9.31
C LYS A 101 10.02 -2.59 -8.02
N LEU A 102 9.16 -3.48 -7.54
CA LEU A 102 9.43 -4.24 -6.31
C LEU A 102 10.67 -5.12 -6.43
N LEU A 103 10.82 -5.83 -7.54
CA LEU A 103 12.00 -6.65 -7.79
C LEU A 103 13.28 -5.81 -7.73
N LYS A 104 13.27 -4.64 -8.39
CA LYS A 104 14.39 -3.70 -8.36
C LYS A 104 14.67 -3.20 -6.94
N ASP A 105 13.64 -2.81 -6.19
CA ASP A 105 13.79 -2.33 -4.81
C ASP A 105 14.43 -3.41 -3.91
N PHE A 106 14.02 -4.69 -4.05
CA PHE A 106 14.64 -5.81 -3.32
C PHE A 106 16.10 -6.06 -3.72
N GLN A 107 16.40 -6.05 -5.02
CA GLN A 107 17.76 -6.23 -5.51
C GLN A 107 18.70 -5.14 -4.98
N GLU A 108 18.24 -3.87 -4.98
CA GLU A 108 19.01 -2.75 -4.43
C GLU A 108 19.25 -2.88 -2.92
N GLU A 109 18.25 -3.35 -2.15
CA GLU A 109 18.40 -3.59 -0.72
C GLU A 109 19.41 -4.71 -0.42
N GLU A 110 19.37 -5.81 -1.16
CA GLU A 110 20.35 -6.90 -1.02
C GLU A 110 21.76 -6.45 -1.37
N GLU A 111 21.94 -5.67 -2.43
CA GLU A 111 23.25 -5.08 -2.75
C GLU A 111 23.77 -4.19 -1.64
N LYS A 112 22.91 -3.34 -1.06
CA LYS A 112 23.30 -2.47 0.07
C LYS A 112 23.73 -3.29 1.29
N LYS A 113 23.04 -4.38 1.62
CA LYS A 113 23.43 -5.29 2.72
C LYS A 113 24.78 -5.95 2.47
N LYS A 114 25.03 -6.41 1.24
CA LYS A 114 26.32 -7.02 0.87
C LYS A 114 27.48 -6.03 0.97
N ARG A 115 27.27 -4.76 0.62
CA ARG A 115 28.28 -3.70 0.71
C ARG A 115 28.52 -3.19 2.13
N SER A 116 27.56 -3.34 3.04
CA SER A 116 27.73 -2.89 4.44
C SER A 116 28.35 -3.95 5.36
N HIS A 117 28.45 -5.19 4.90
CA HIS A 117 29.00 -6.33 5.65
C HIS A 117 30.33 -6.87 5.07
N GLY A 118 30.91 -6.18 4.09
CA GLY A 118 32.25 -6.44 3.55
C GLY A 118 33.17 -5.26 3.81
#